data_AF-A0A2R6AA53-F1
#
_entry.id   AF-A0A2R6AA53-F1
#
_cell.length_a   1.000
_cell.length_b   1.000
_cell.length_c   1.000
_cell.angle_alpha   90.00
_cell.angle_beta   90.00
_cell.angle_gamma   90.00
#
_symmetry.space_group_name_H-M   'P 1'
#
loop_
_entity.id
_entity.type
_entity.pdbx_description
1 polymer ?
#
loop_
_entity_poly.entity_id
_entity_poly.type
_entity_poly.pdbx_seq_one_letter_code
_entity_poly.pdbx_strand_id
1 'polypeptide(L)'
;MEDPEKLLEKSLGKIKQETGIIKDFSVFELDAKPRRVFVREEMKQIINYLAYYLISKVPESVLVLGFRGTGKTASVLASVDAARN
;
A
#
# COMPACT_ATOMS: atom_id res chain seq x y z
N MET A 1 -11.07 -40.94 -11.63
CA MET A 1 -10.24 -39.72 -11.56
C MET A 1 -11.18 -38.55 -11.73
N GLU A 2 -11.18 -37.62 -10.78
CA GLU A 2 -11.98 -36.39 -10.91
C GLU A 2 -11.38 -35.55 -12.04
N ASP A 3 -12.26 -35.05 -12.91
CA ASP A 3 -11.90 -34.18 -14.03
C ASP A 3 -11.41 -32.83 -13.49
N PRO A 4 -10.16 -32.42 -13.77
CA PRO A 4 -9.60 -31.15 -13.31
C PRO A 4 -10.45 -29.93 -13.70
N GLU A 5 -11.14 -29.95 -14.85
CA GLU A 5 -11.99 -28.86 -15.29
C GLU A 5 -13.22 -28.71 -14.40
N LYS A 6 -13.90 -29.82 -14.08
CA LYS A 6 -15.05 -29.82 -13.16
C LYS A 6 -14.68 -29.41 -11.75
N LEU A 7 -13.49 -29.79 -11.28
CA LEU A 7 -13.00 -29.38 -9.96
C LEU A 7 -12.75 -27.86 -9.91
N LEU A 8 -12.19 -27.30 -11.00
CA LEU A 8 -11.96 -25.87 -11.14
C LEU A 8 -13.28 -25.09 -11.18
N GLU A 9 -14.26 -25.52 -11.98
CA GLU A 9 -15.58 -24.88 -12.06
C GLU A 9 -16.29 -24.82 -10.70
N LYS A 10 -16.29 -25.95 -9.97
CA LYS A 10 -16.88 -26.03 -8.62
C LYS A 10 -16.20 -25.09 -7.64
N SER A 11 -14.87 -24.97 -7.73
CA SER A 11 -14.07 -24.08 -6.88
C SER A 11 -14.32 -22.61 -7.21
N LEU A 12 -14.39 -22.26 -8.49
CA LEU A 12 -14.73 -20.91 -8.96
C LEU A 12 -16.14 -20.50 -8.52
N GLY A 13 -17.12 -21.38 -8.65
CA GLY A 13 -18.49 -21.13 -8.21
C GLY A 13 -18.59 -20.82 -6.72
N LYS A 14 -17.89 -21.60 -5.88
CA LYS A 14 -17.82 -21.40 -4.44
C LYS A 14 -17.15 -20.07 -4.07
N ILE A 15 -15.99 -19.78 -4.65
CA ILE A 15 -15.26 -18.52 -4.40
C ILE A 15 -16.11 -17.32 -4.83
N LYS A 16 -16.80 -17.39 -5.98
CA LYS A 16 -17.67 -16.31 -6.47
C LYS A 16 -18.86 -16.04 -5.55
N GLN A 17 -19.38 -17.08 -4.89
CA GLN A 17 -20.43 -16.96 -3.87
C GLN A 17 -19.91 -16.31 -2.59
N GLU A 18 -18.73 -16.73 -2.11
CA GLU A 18 -18.09 -16.21 -0.90
C GLU A 18 -17.59 -14.78 -1.05
N THR A 19 -17.16 -14.41 -2.26
CA THR A 19 -16.53 -13.12 -2.54
C THR A 19 -17.47 -12.12 -3.22
N GLY A 20 -18.75 -12.44 -3.42
CA GLY A 20 -19.72 -11.55 -4.07
C GLY A 20 -19.95 -10.19 -3.38
N ILE A 21 -19.46 -10.03 -2.15
CA ILE A 21 -19.49 -8.77 -1.38
C ILE A 21 -18.32 -7.84 -1.75
N ILE A 22 -17.23 -8.40 -2.32
CA ILE A 22 -16.02 -7.66 -2.67
C ILE A 22 -16.27 -6.92 -3.99
N LYS A 23 -16.26 -5.58 -3.92
CA LYS A 23 -16.50 -4.69 -5.08
C LYS A 23 -15.32 -4.61 -6.04
N ASP A 24 -14.12 -4.73 -5.51
CA ASP A 24 -12.87 -4.59 -6.25
C ASP A 24 -11.81 -5.46 -5.58
N PHE A 25 -11.24 -6.41 -6.32
CA PHE A 25 -10.20 -7.30 -5.81
C PHE A 25 -8.80 -6.68 -5.88
N SER A 26 -8.61 -5.64 -6.71
CA SER A 26 -7.30 -5.00 -6.90
C SER A 26 -6.79 -4.33 -5.63
N VAL A 27 -7.68 -3.95 -4.71
CA VAL A 27 -7.32 -3.36 -3.42
C VAL A 27 -6.60 -4.34 -2.48
N PHE A 28 -6.67 -5.64 -2.76
CA PHE A 28 -5.96 -6.68 -1.99
C PHE A 28 -4.64 -7.10 -2.62
N GLU A 29 -4.30 -6.58 -3.80
CA GLU A 29 -2.97 -6.77 -4.36
C GLU A 29 -1.94 -6.13 -3.43
N LEU A 30 -0.88 -6.85 -3.10
CA LEU A 30 0.14 -6.37 -2.16
C LEU A 30 0.91 -5.15 -2.71
N ASP A 31 0.85 -4.97 -4.03
CA ASP A 31 1.43 -3.83 -4.75
C ASP A 31 0.47 -2.64 -4.86
N ALA A 32 -0.79 -2.81 -4.43
CA ALA A 32 -1.80 -1.76 -4.50
C ALA A 32 -1.39 -0.56 -3.63
N LYS A 33 -0.93 0.50 -4.29
CA LYS A 33 -0.68 1.79 -3.63
C LYS A 33 -2.02 2.48 -3.40
N PRO A 34 -2.37 2.84 -2.15
CA PRO A 34 -3.57 3.61 -1.89
C PRO A 34 -3.48 4.95 -2.64
N ARG A 35 -4.54 5.32 -3.38
CA ARG A 35 -4.60 6.64 -4.04
C ARG A 35 -4.47 7.81 -3.05
N ARG A 36 -4.87 7.60 -1.80
CA ARG A 36 -4.72 8.54 -0.69
C ARG A 36 -4.33 7.77 0.56
N VAL A 37 -3.22 8.15 1.17
CA VAL A 37 -2.84 7.67 2.50
C VAL A 37 -3.34 8.70 3.51
N PHE A 38 -4.05 8.24 4.54
CA PHE A 38 -4.43 9.11 5.65
C PHE A 38 -3.16 9.62 6.35
N VAL A 39 -3.07 10.93 6.57
CA VAL A 39 -1.92 11.54 7.22
C VAL A 39 -1.79 10.99 8.64
N ARG A 40 -0.66 10.33 8.90
CA ARG A 40 -0.27 9.88 10.24
C ARG A 40 0.74 10.85 10.83
N GLU A 41 0.90 10.86 12.16
CA GLU A 41 1.83 11.78 12.82
C GLU A 41 3.28 11.59 12.34
N GLU A 42 3.71 10.35 12.07
CA GLU A 42 5.05 10.09 11.53
C GLU A 42 5.26 10.67 10.13
N MET A 43 4.20 10.81 9.34
CA MET A 43 4.30 11.40 8.00
C MET A 43 4.62 12.89 8.06
N LYS A 44 4.15 13.60 9.10
CA LYS A 44 4.45 15.03 9.27
C LYS A 44 5.95 15.26 9.43
N GLN A 45 6.63 14.41 10.22
CA GLN A 45 8.08 14.51 10.38
C GLN A 45 8.82 14.24 9.07
N ILE A 46 8.45 13.16 8.35
CA ILE A 46 9.05 12.83 7.05
C ILE A 46 8.85 13.98 6.04
N ILE A 47 7.65 14.57 5.99
CA ILE A 47 7.35 15.70 5.10
C ILE A 47 8.21 16.92 5.47
N ASN A 48 8.42 17.21 6.75
CA ASN A 48 9.28 18.31 7.17
C ASN A 48 10.74 18.11 6.75
N TYR A 49 11.28 16.89 6.88
CA TYR A 49 12.62 16.56 6.39
C TYR A 49 12.72 16.70 4.86
N LEU A 50 11.70 16.25 4.13
CA LEU A 50 11.64 16.44 2.68
C LEU A 50 11.56 17.93 2.30
N ALA A 51 10.76 18.72 3.00
CA ALA A 51 10.66 20.16 2.78
C ALA A 51 12.00 20.87 3.02
N TYR A 52 12.70 20.50 4.11
CA TYR A 52 14.05 21.00 4.38
C TYR A 52 15.00 20.67 3.24
N TYR A 53 15.04 19.40 2.79
CA TYR A 53 15.86 18.97 1.66
C TYR A 53 15.53 19.73 0.36
N LEU A 54 14.24 19.96 0.07
CA LEU A 54 13.83 20.67 -1.14
C LEU A 54 14.34 22.12 -1.18
N ILE A 55 14.42 22.77 -0.02
CA ILE A 55 14.92 24.15 0.13
C ILE A 55 16.46 24.18 0.20
N SER A 56 17.04 23.41 1.11
CA SER A 56 18.47 23.47 1.43
C SER A 56 19.35 22.75 0.42
N LYS A 57 18.78 21.77 -0.31
CA LYS A 57 19.50 20.80 -1.16
C LYS A 57 20.53 19.94 -0.40
N VAL A 58 20.49 19.96 0.93
CA VAL A 58 21.35 19.14 1.79
C VAL A 58 20.61 17.86 2.17
N PRO A 59 21.10 16.67 1.79
CA PRO A 59 20.46 15.41 2.14
C PRO A 59 20.63 15.09 3.63
N GLU A 60 19.53 14.68 4.27
CA GLU A 60 19.55 14.13 5.63
C GLU A 60 19.24 12.64 5.61
N SER A 61 19.99 11.87 6.42
CA SER A 61 19.75 10.44 6.58
C SER A 61 18.68 10.21 7.64
N VAL A 62 17.53 9.66 7.24
CA VAL A 62 16.39 9.40 8.12
C VAL A 62 16.18 7.89 8.26
N LEU A 63 16.07 7.41 9.51
CA LEU A 63 15.75 6.02 9.83
C LEU A 63 14.31 5.92 10.34
N VAL A 64 13.47 5.14 9.64
CA VAL A 64 12.07 4.90 10.02
C VAL A 64 11.91 3.50 10.62
N LEU A 65 11.66 3.42 11.92
CA LEU A 65 11.54 2.16 12.67
C LEU A 65 10.10 1.82 13.04
N GLY A 66 9.81 0.53 13.19
CA GLY A 66 8.52 0.02 13.64
C GLY A 66 8.25 -1.43 13.21
N PHE A 67 7.23 -2.07 13.78
CA PHE A 67 6.87 -3.45 13.48
C PHE A 67 6.38 -3.66 12.04
N ARG A 68 6.39 -4.91 11.55
CA ARG A 68 5.84 -5.25 10.23
C ARG A 68 4.36 -4.87 10.15
N GLY A 69 3.91 -4.37 9.00
CA GLY A 69 2.50 -4.01 8.77
C GLY A 69 2.08 -2.65 9.34
N THR A 70 2.97 -1.90 10.01
CA THR A 70 2.61 -0.56 10.55
C THR A 70 2.48 0.53 9.49
N GLY A 71 2.78 0.24 8.23
CA GLY A 71 2.64 1.19 7.12
C GLY A 71 3.88 2.01 6.77
N LYS A 72 5.05 1.73 7.35
CA LYS A 72 6.31 2.48 7.11
C LYS A 72 6.58 2.76 5.64
N THR A 73 6.59 1.71 4.81
CA THR A 73 6.87 1.82 3.37
C THR A 73 5.82 2.67 2.66
N ALA A 74 4.54 2.46 2.97
CA ALA A 74 3.44 3.21 2.37
C ALA A 74 3.49 4.70 2.74
N SER A 75 3.80 5.02 4.01
CA SER A 75 3.96 6.39 4.50
C SER A 75 5.08 7.13 3.79
N VAL A 76 6.27 6.52 3.68
CA VAL A 76 7.43 7.14 3.00
C VAL A 76 7.13 7.38 1.52
N LEU A 77 6.59 6.36 0.82
CA LEU A 77 6.28 6.49 -0.61
C LEU A 77 5.23 7.58 -0.86
N ALA A 78 4.17 7.65 -0.05
CA ALA A 78 3.16 8.68 -0.17
C ALA A 78 3.71 10.10 0.08
N SER A 79 4.60 10.26 1.06
CA SER A 79 5.27 11.55 1.31
C SER A 79 6.17 11.97 0.14
N VAL A 80 6.90 11.04 -0.46
CA VAL A 80 7.75 11.32 -1.65
C VAL A 80 6.89 11.65 -2.86
N ASP A 81 5.81 10.91 -3.10
CA ASP A 81 4.89 11.18 -4.21
C ASP A 81 4.21 12.56 -4.03
N ALA A 82 3.89 12.96 -2.80
CA ALA A 82 3.38 14.30 -2.52
C ALA A 82 4.41 15.41 -2.80
N ALA A 83 5.69 15.17 -2.55
CA ALA A 83 6.77 16.14 -2.79
C ALA A 83 7.17 16.25 -4.28
N ARG A 84 6.72 15.34 -5.14
CA ARG A 84 6.98 15.33 -6.59
C ARG A 84 5.91 16.04 -7.42
N ASN A 85 4.71 16.21 -6.86
CA ASN A 85 3.63 16.99 -7.48
C ASN A 85 3.81 18.47 -7.18
#